data_AF-A0AAE1J6V7-F1
#
_entry.id   AF-A0AAE1J6V7-F1
#
_cell.length_a   1.000
_cell.length_b   1.000
_cell.length_c   1.000
_cell.angle_alpha   90.00
_cell.angle_beta   90.00
_cell.angle_gamma   90.00
#
_symmetry.space_group_name_H-M   'P 1'
#
loop_
_entity.id
_entity.type
_entity.pdbx_description
1 polymer ?
#
loop_
_entity_poly.entity_id
_entity_poly.type
_entity_poly.pdbx_seq_one_letter_code
_entity_poly.pdbx_strand_id
1 'polypeptide(L)'
;MMKPKVSMLLKLLIVQYLSVLCVSQDFDFFYFVQQWPGAYCDTKQSCCYPKTGKPAADFGIHGLWPNYKDGSWPSNCDPDSVFDKSQVSDLISSMEKNWPSLSCPSSNGLRFWSHEWEKHGTCSEPELDIHDYFEKALQLKQKVNLLKILKDAGIEPDDGFYSMESIQKAIKEGLGFTPGIECNRDSAHNSQLYQVYLCVDTSGSDLIECPILPRSKCGSNIQFPKF
;
A
#
# COMPACT_ATOMS: atom_id res chain seq x y z
N MET A 1 15.89 -54.83 57.82
CA MET A 1 14.52 -54.47 57.39
C MET A 1 14.52 -53.00 56.98
N MET A 2 13.97 -52.74 55.80
CA MET A 2 13.61 -51.45 55.18
C MET A 2 14.72 -50.46 54.73
N LYS A 3 14.53 -50.02 53.49
CA LYS A 3 15.42 -49.36 52.51
C LYS A 3 15.49 -47.83 52.67
N PRO A 4 16.50 -47.16 52.07
CA PRO A 4 16.63 -45.70 52.07
C PRO A 4 15.61 -45.03 51.14
N LYS A 5 15.20 -43.81 51.45
CA LYS A 5 14.49 -42.93 50.50
C LYS A 5 15.23 -41.60 50.38
N VAL A 6 16.03 -41.53 49.32
CA VAL A 6 16.45 -40.29 48.67
C VAL A 6 15.18 -39.59 48.19
N SER A 7 14.78 -38.51 48.85
CA SER A 7 13.69 -37.67 48.35
C SER A 7 14.26 -36.62 47.42
N MET A 8 14.26 -36.99 46.15
CA MET A 8 14.47 -36.15 44.99
C MET A 8 13.31 -35.14 44.91
N LEU A 9 13.57 -33.86 45.16
CA LEU A 9 12.79 -32.75 44.62
C LEU A 9 13.71 -31.55 44.36
N LEU A 10 14.52 -31.80 43.34
CA LEU A 10 14.94 -30.88 42.30
C LEU A 10 14.34 -29.47 42.38
N LYS A 11 15.22 -28.50 42.63
CA LYS A 11 15.16 -27.08 42.28
C LYS A 11 13.95 -26.70 41.40
N LEU A 12 12.92 -26.11 41.98
CA LEU A 12 11.95 -25.28 41.24
C LEU A 12 12.64 -23.96 40.88
N LEU A 13 13.61 -24.02 39.97
CA LEU A 13 13.92 -22.91 39.07
C LEU A 13 12.84 -22.98 38.00
N ILE A 14 11.67 -22.41 38.29
CA ILE A 14 10.76 -22.01 37.21
C ILE A 14 11.50 -20.86 36.54
N VAL A 15 12.25 -21.21 35.49
CA VAL A 15 12.68 -20.29 34.46
C VAL A 15 11.39 -19.59 34.02
N GLN A 16 11.21 -18.35 34.46
CA GLN A 16 10.29 -17.43 33.80
C GLN A 16 10.79 -17.36 32.36
N TYR A 17 10.17 -18.16 31.50
CA TYR A 17 10.12 -17.87 30.09
C TYR A 17 9.42 -16.52 29.99
N LEU A 18 10.20 -15.44 30.06
CA LEU A 18 9.89 -14.21 29.38
C LEU A 18 9.94 -14.58 27.90
N SER A 19 8.87 -15.20 27.41
CA SER A 19 8.52 -15.09 26.01
C SER A 19 8.37 -13.59 25.80
N VAL A 20 9.41 -12.97 25.24
CA VAL A 20 9.30 -11.70 24.55
C VAL A 20 8.36 -12.00 23.40
N LEU A 21 7.06 -11.96 23.68
CA LEU A 21 6.07 -11.81 22.65
C LEU A 21 6.45 -10.48 22.01
N CYS A 22 6.95 -10.54 20.78
CA CYS A 22 6.96 -9.38 19.92
C CYS A 22 5.49 -8.99 19.80
N VAL A 23 5.03 -8.07 20.65
CA VAL A 23 3.70 -7.51 20.54
C VAL A 23 3.81 -6.62 19.32
N SER A 24 3.42 -7.14 18.16
CA SER A 24 3.17 -6.30 16.99
C SER A 24 2.22 -5.19 17.45
N GLN A 25 2.60 -3.94 17.20
CA GLN A 25 1.74 -2.82 17.54
C GLN A 25 0.52 -2.88 16.63
N ASP A 26 -0.59 -3.32 17.19
CA ASP A 26 -1.90 -3.39 16.54
C ASP A 26 -2.23 -2.06 15.86
N PHE A 27 -2.54 -2.08 14.56
CA PHE A 27 -2.86 -0.91 13.74
C PHE A 27 -4.37 -0.80 13.50
N ASP A 28 -4.86 0.37 13.11
CA ASP A 28 -6.31 0.61 13.11
C ASP A 28 -7.00 0.35 11.75
N PHE A 29 -6.29 0.58 10.65
CA PHE A 29 -6.77 0.43 9.27
C PHE A 29 -5.58 0.46 8.30
N PHE A 30 -5.80 0.10 7.03
CA PHE A 30 -4.83 0.38 5.98
C PHE A 30 -5.23 1.56 5.12
N TYR A 31 -4.26 2.34 4.66
CA TYR A 31 -4.38 3.04 3.39
C TYR A 31 -4.01 2.09 2.25
N PHE A 32 -4.95 1.84 1.35
CA PHE A 32 -4.66 1.31 0.02
C PHE A 32 -4.43 2.46 -0.94
N VAL A 33 -3.19 2.58 -1.43
CA VAL A 33 -2.72 3.72 -2.20
C VAL A 33 -2.44 3.30 -3.63
N GLN A 34 -3.05 4.01 -4.57
CA GLN A 34 -2.84 3.84 -6.00
C GLN A 34 -2.29 5.13 -6.61
N GLN A 35 -1.34 5.01 -7.54
CA GLN A 35 -0.67 6.13 -8.21
C GLN A 35 -0.97 6.17 -9.70
N TRP A 36 -1.10 7.38 -10.26
CA TRP A 36 -1.22 7.60 -11.69
C TRP A 36 0.17 7.70 -12.33
N PRO A 37 0.54 6.81 -13.27
CA PRO A 37 1.88 6.79 -13.85
C PRO A 37 2.21 8.03 -14.70
N GLY A 38 1.21 8.70 -15.30
CA GLY A 38 1.41 9.97 -16.01
C GLY A 38 2.01 11.03 -15.11
N ALA A 39 1.38 11.27 -13.96
CA ALA A 39 1.80 12.26 -12.97
C ALA A 39 3.12 11.90 -12.26
N TYR A 40 3.53 10.62 -12.25
CA TYR A 40 4.86 10.24 -11.77
C TYR A 40 5.94 10.64 -12.78
N CYS A 41 5.67 10.45 -14.07
CA CYS A 41 6.67 10.52 -15.14
C CYS A 41 6.80 11.88 -15.83
N ASP A 42 5.93 12.85 -15.56
CA ASP A 42 5.94 14.21 -16.14
C ASP A 42 6.50 15.30 -15.21
N THR A 43 7.06 14.89 -14.07
CA THR A 43 7.75 15.79 -13.13
C THR A 43 9.17 16.14 -13.62
N LYS A 44 9.91 16.96 -12.86
CA LYS A 44 11.34 17.22 -13.11
C LYS A 44 12.24 16.02 -12.73
N GLN A 45 11.71 15.04 -12.01
CA GLN A 45 12.45 13.84 -11.63
C GLN A 45 12.45 12.82 -12.78
N SER A 46 13.48 11.99 -12.84
CA SER A 46 13.54 10.93 -13.85
C SER A 46 12.54 9.81 -13.56
N CYS A 47 11.84 9.36 -14.60
CA CYS A 47 11.03 8.15 -14.60
C CYS A 47 11.60 7.14 -15.60
N CYS A 48 11.59 5.87 -15.23
CA CYS A 48 12.03 4.76 -16.06
C CYS A 48 10.95 3.69 -16.09
N TYR A 49 10.57 3.24 -17.28
CA TYR A 49 9.65 2.11 -17.40
C TYR A 49 10.29 0.81 -16.88
N PRO A 50 9.50 -0.11 -16.31
CA PRO A 50 9.96 -1.44 -15.95
C PRO A 50 10.64 -2.18 -17.11
N LYS A 51 11.42 -3.21 -16.79
CA LYS A 51 12.02 -4.10 -17.81
C LYS A 51 10.97 -4.84 -18.65
N THR A 52 9.75 -4.97 -18.15
CA THR A 52 8.59 -5.52 -18.86
C THR A 52 7.96 -4.56 -19.87
N GLY A 53 8.45 -3.31 -19.96
CA GLY A 53 7.99 -2.30 -20.91
C GLY A 53 7.17 -1.18 -20.27
N LYS A 54 6.61 -0.29 -21.10
CA LYS A 54 5.72 0.78 -20.65
C LYS A 54 4.47 0.17 -20.00
N PRO A 55 4.13 0.52 -18.75
CA PRO A 55 2.91 0.05 -18.11
C PRO A 55 1.65 0.49 -18.87
N ALA A 56 0.51 -0.15 -18.57
CA ALA A 56 -0.77 0.34 -19.07
C ALA A 56 -1.04 1.75 -18.53
N ALA A 57 -1.78 2.57 -19.28
CA ALA A 57 -2.31 3.84 -18.82
C ALA A 57 -3.50 3.62 -17.88
N ASP A 58 -3.20 3.04 -16.72
CA ASP A 58 -4.10 2.78 -15.59
C ASP A 58 -3.37 3.13 -14.29
N PHE A 59 -4.11 3.34 -13.21
CA PHE A 59 -3.53 3.46 -11.89
C PHE A 59 -2.75 2.19 -11.53
N GLY A 60 -1.57 2.35 -10.97
CA GLY A 60 -0.78 1.26 -10.38
C GLY A 60 -0.86 1.31 -8.86
N ILE A 61 -0.72 0.16 -8.20
CA ILE A 61 -0.57 0.11 -6.74
C ILE A 61 0.72 0.84 -6.36
N HIS A 62 0.65 1.69 -5.33
CA HIS A 62 1.81 2.18 -4.61
C HIS A 62 2.06 1.30 -3.39
N GLY A 63 1.04 1.12 -2.54
CA GLY A 63 1.12 0.18 -1.43
C GLY A 63 -0.13 0.04 -0.58
N LEU A 64 -0.02 -0.84 0.41
CA LEU A 64 -1.04 -1.12 1.42
C LEU A 64 -0.41 -0.83 2.79
N TRP A 65 -0.81 0.25 3.45
CA TRP A 65 -0.05 0.83 4.56
C TRP A 65 -0.86 0.80 5.86
N PRO A 66 -0.45 -0.01 6.86
CA PRO A 66 -0.99 0.08 8.21
C PRO A 66 -0.93 1.51 8.74
N ASN A 67 -2.00 1.98 9.38
CA ASN A 67 -2.11 3.34 9.87
C ASN A 67 -2.94 3.40 11.16
N TYR A 68 -2.70 4.43 11.97
CA TYR A 68 -3.47 4.71 13.19
C TYR A 68 -4.53 5.79 12.95
N LYS A 69 -5.60 5.77 13.74
CA LYS A 69 -6.70 6.76 13.66
C LYS A 69 -6.27 8.19 13.99
N ASP A 70 -5.15 8.37 14.68
CA ASP A 70 -4.58 9.69 14.99
C ASP A 70 -3.76 10.28 13.82
N GLY A 71 -3.58 9.52 12.74
CA GLY A 71 -2.83 9.92 11.55
C GLY A 71 -1.34 9.56 11.58
N SER A 72 -0.82 9.03 12.69
CA SER A 72 0.50 8.38 12.72
C SER A 72 0.42 6.97 12.11
N TRP A 73 1.56 6.33 11.89
CA TRP A 73 1.63 4.98 11.33
C TRP A 73 2.84 4.19 11.87
N PRO A 74 2.72 2.87 11.99
CA PRO A 74 3.87 2.01 12.26
C PRO A 74 4.70 1.83 10.99
N SER A 75 6.01 1.60 11.15
CA SER A 75 6.91 1.32 10.02
C SER A 75 8.11 0.49 10.43
N ASN A 76 8.60 -0.36 9.54
CA ASN A 76 9.78 -1.20 9.77
C ASN A 76 9.65 -2.06 11.05
N CYS A 77 8.52 -2.74 11.19
CA CYS A 77 8.10 -3.38 12.44
C CYS A 77 8.84 -4.67 12.77
N ASP A 78 9.26 -5.42 11.74
CA ASP A 78 10.07 -6.62 11.91
C ASP A 78 11.29 -6.59 10.97
N PRO A 79 12.52 -6.37 11.48
CA PRO A 79 13.73 -6.39 10.67
C PRO A 79 14.18 -7.80 10.24
N ASP A 80 13.65 -8.86 10.87
CA ASP A 80 13.95 -10.26 10.55
C ASP A 80 12.98 -10.81 9.48
N SER A 81 11.80 -10.20 9.32
CA SER A 81 10.83 -10.52 8.25
C SER A 81 11.20 -9.85 6.92
N VAL A 82 12.28 -10.35 6.29
CA VAL A 82 12.81 -9.83 5.02
C VAL A 82 11.99 -10.35 3.82
N PHE A 83 11.80 -9.51 2.80
CA PHE A 83 11.08 -9.90 1.58
C PHE A 83 11.76 -11.09 0.88
N ASP A 84 11.02 -12.19 0.70
CA ASP A 84 11.43 -13.32 -0.11
C ASP A 84 10.51 -13.50 -1.32
N LYS A 85 11.08 -13.29 -2.51
CA LYS A 85 10.40 -13.48 -3.79
C LYS A 85 9.78 -14.87 -3.92
N SER A 86 10.36 -15.91 -3.31
CA SER A 86 9.85 -17.28 -3.42
C SER A 86 8.44 -17.42 -2.85
N GLN A 87 8.12 -16.62 -1.82
CA GLN A 87 6.84 -16.61 -1.13
C GLN A 87 5.73 -15.91 -1.93
N VAL A 88 6.05 -15.23 -3.03
CA VAL A 88 5.08 -14.53 -3.91
C VAL A 88 5.24 -14.90 -5.38
N SER A 89 5.85 -16.06 -5.65
CA SER A 89 6.26 -16.45 -7.00
C SER A 89 5.10 -16.55 -8.00
N ASP A 90 3.92 -16.96 -7.53
CA ASP A 90 2.65 -17.03 -8.25
C ASP A 90 2.05 -15.64 -8.54
N LEU A 91 2.36 -14.64 -7.72
CA LEU A 91 1.84 -13.27 -7.84
C LEU A 91 2.67 -12.37 -8.75
N ILE A 92 3.93 -12.73 -9.06
CA ILE A 92 4.90 -11.86 -9.75
C ILE A 92 4.34 -11.24 -11.03
N SER A 93 3.70 -12.01 -11.91
CA SER A 93 3.17 -11.47 -13.17
C SER A 93 2.07 -10.42 -12.93
N SER A 94 1.24 -10.64 -11.92
CA SER A 94 0.21 -9.68 -11.50
C SER A 94 0.83 -8.42 -10.89
N MET A 95 1.89 -8.57 -10.10
CA MET A 95 2.63 -7.45 -9.50
C MET A 95 3.37 -6.62 -10.56
N GLU A 96 4.02 -7.24 -11.54
CA GLU A 96 4.67 -6.53 -12.65
C GLU A 96 3.68 -5.67 -13.45
N LYS A 97 2.45 -6.15 -13.59
CA LYS A 97 1.38 -5.44 -14.33
C LYS A 97 0.71 -4.35 -13.50
N ASN A 98 0.38 -4.64 -12.25
CA ASN A 98 -0.50 -3.80 -11.43
C ASN A 98 0.23 -3.00 -10.35
N TRP A 99 1.47 -3.34 -10.03
CA TRP A 99 2.31 -2.69 -9.03
C TRP A 99 3.72 -2.37 -9.59
N PRO A 100 3.83 -1.73 -10.77
CA PRO A 100 5.11 -1.48 -11.41
C PRO A 100 5.95 -0.43 -10.67
N SER A 101 7.27 -0.61 -10.68
CA SER A 101 8.21 0.45 -10.28
C SER A 101 8.51 1.36 -11.47
N LEU A 102 8.36 2.67 -11.27
CA LEU A 102 8.69 3.70 -12.26
C LEU A 102 10.03 4.41 -11.97
N SER A 103 10.74 3.97 -10.93
CA SER A 103 12.01 4.57 -10.51
C SER A 103 13.15 4.21 -11.45
N CYS A 104 14.13 5.11 -11.57
CA CYS A 104 15.34 4.87 -12.35
C CYS A 104 16.48 4.24 -11.51
N PRO A 105 17.29 3.35 -12.10
CA PRO A 105 17.18 2.80 -13.45
C PRO A 105 16.04 1.77 -13.58
N SER A 106 15.65 1.45 -14.82
CA SER A 106 14.64 0.41 -15.13
C SER A 106 14.89 -0.89 -14.35
N SER A 107 13.85 -1.40 -13.70
CA SER A 107 13.93 -2.57 -12.81
C SER A 107 12.80 -3.57 -13.06
N ASN A 108 12.83 -4.69 -12.37
CA ASN A 108 11.78 -5.71 -12.35
C ASN A 108 10.86 -5.59 -11.12
N GLY A 109 10.81 -4.42 -10.46
CA GLY A 109 9.94 -4.17 -9.31
C GLY A 109 10.41 -4.75 -7.97
N LEU A 110 11.31 -5.75 -7.94
CA LEU A 110 11.69 -6.45 -6.70
C LEU A 110 12.13 -5.52 -5.57
N ARG A 111 12.95 -4.51 -5.88
CA ARG A 111 13.39 -3.53 -4.88
C ARG A 111 12.23 -2.71 -4.31
N PHE A 112 11.25 -2.39 -5.15
CA PHE A 112 10.08 -1.63 -4.72
C PHE A 112 9.17 -2.48 -3.84
N TRP A 113 8.91 -3.73 -4.23
CA TRP A 113 8.10 -4.64 -3.41
C TRP A 113 8.79 -5.01 -2.10
N SER A 114 10.10 -5.22 -2.10
CA SER A 114 10.89 -5.38 -0.86
C SER A 114 10.76 -4.16 0.05
N HIS A 115 10.83 -2.94 -0.50
CA HIS A 115 10.62 -1.72 0.27
C HIS A 115 9.22 -1.65 0.90
N GLU A 116 8.17 -1.90 0.11
CA GLU A 116 6.80 -1.86 0.60
C GLU A 116 6.54 -2.93 1.66
N TRP A 117 7.07 -4.14 1.48
CA TRP A 117 7.01 -5.19 2.50
C TRP A 117 7.74 -4.79 3.78
N GLU A 118 9.05 -4.52 3.70
CA GLU A 118 9.89 -4.29 4.88
C GLU A 118 9.46 -3.06 5.68
N LYS A 119 8.95 -2.02 4.99
CA LYS A 119 8.52 -0.79 5.65
C LYS A 119 7.07 -0.85 6.14
N HIS A 120 6.17 -1.47 5.39
CA HIS A 120 4.73 -1.44 5.66
C HIS A 120 4.13 -2.82 5.91
N GLY A 121 4.44 -3.82 5.08
CA GLY A 121 3.91 -5.18 5.24
C GLY A 121 4.32 -5.89 6.54
N THR A 122 5.54 -5.67 7.03
CA THR A 122 5.97 -6.22 8.35
C THR A 122 5.15 -5.67 9.52
N CYS A 123 4.47 -4.53 9.32
CA CYS A 123 3.58 -3.93 10.32
C CYS A 123 2.13 -4.44 10.23
N SER A 124 1.84 -5.32 9.28
CA SER A 124 0.57 -6.06 9.21
C SER A 124 0.67 -7.49 9.72
N GLU A 125 1.83 -7.91 10.23
CA GLU A 125 1.96 -9.20 10.89
C GLU A 125 1.37 -9.14 12.33
N PRO A 126 0.71 -10.20 12.82
CA PRO A 126 0.53 -11.50 12.15
C PRO A 126 -0.73 -11.60 11.26
N GLU A 127 -1.52 -10.54 11.09
CA GLU A 127 -2.78 -10.55 10.34
C GLU A 127 -2.59 -10.91 8.86
N LEU A 128 -1.53 -10.39 8.23
CA LEU A 128 -1.15 -10.67 6.86
C LEU A 128 0.32 -11.10 6.82
N ASP A 129 0.57 -12.32 6.38
CA ASP A 129 1.92 -12.72 6.00
C ASP A 129 2.32 -12.08 4.65
N ILE A 130 3.54 -12.33 4.19
CA ILE A 130 4.04 -11.76 2.94
C ILE A 130 3.18 -12.10 1.72
N HIS A 131 2.70 -13.34 1.60
CA HIS A 131 1.88 -13.72 0.45
C HIS A 131 0.53 -13.02 0.53
N ASP A 132 -0.13 -13.08 1.71
CA ASP A 132 -1.42 -12.44 1.96
C ASP A 132 -1.35 -10.93 1.71
N TYR A 133 -0.30 -10.24 2.15
CA TYR A 133 -0.13 -8.80 1.95
C TYR A 133 -0.18 -8.40 0.47
N PHE A 134 0.60 -9.09 -0.38
CA PHE A 134 0.63 -8.81 -1.81
C PHE A 134 -0.65 -9.29 -2.52
N GLU A 135 -1.21 -10.43 -2.11
CA GLU A 135 -2.45 -10.94 -2.68
C GLU A 135 -3.63 -9.99 -2.40
N LYS A 136 -3.77 -9.52 -1.15
CA LYS A 136 -4.82 -8.57 -0.75
C LYS A 136 -4.72 -7.26 -1.52
N ALA A 137 -3.53 -6.69 -1.65
CA ALA A 137 -3.33 -5.47 -2.45
C ALA A 137 -3.74 -5.67 -3.93
N LEU A 138 -3.44 -6.84 -4.52
CA LEU A 138 -3.86 -7.19 -5.88
C LEU A 138 -5.38 -7.38 -5.99
N GLN A 139 -6.01 -8.04 -5.01
CA GLN A 139 -7.47 -8.21 -4.94
C GLN A 139 -8.18 -6.85 -4.81
N LEU A 140 -7.66 -5.95 -3.98
CA LEU A 140 -8.14 -4.58 -3.85
C LEU A 140 -7.99 -3.81 -5.18
N LYS A 141 -6.87 -3.95 -5.89
CA LYS A 141 -6.70 -3.33 -7.23
C LYS A 141 -7.72 -3.84 -8.25
N GLN A 142 -8.11 -5.10 -8.18
CA GLN A 142 -9.16 -5.65 -9.04
C GLN A 142 -10.55 -5.11 -8.68
N LYS A 143 -10.85 -4.98 -7.38
CA LYS A 143 -12.10 -4.41 -6.85
C LYS A 143 -12.23 -2.90 -7.15
N VAL A 144 -11.11 -2.18 -7.13
CA VAL A 144 -11.05 -0.72 -7.28
C VAL A 144 -10.51 -0.31 -8.64
N ASN A 145 -11.39 -0.21 -9.63
CA ASN A 145 -11.04 0.28 -10.97
C ASN A 145 -11.19 1.81 -11.07
N LEU A 146 -10.22 2.55 -10.51
CA LEU A 146 -10.23 4.02 -10.46
C LEU A 146 -10.38 4.65 -11.84
N LEU A 147 -9.61 4.20 -12.84
CA LEU A 147 -9.68 4.77 -14.17
C LEU A 147 -11.07 4.61 -14.80
N LYS A 148 -11.68 3.43 -14.67
CA LYS A 148 -13.04 3.21 -15.18
C LYS A 148 -14.04 4.14 -14.49
N ILE A 149 -13.98 4.24 -13.17
CA ILE A 149 -14.89 5.10 -12.39
C ILE A 149 -14.77 6.56 -12.83
N LEU A 150 -13.54 7.07 -12.99
CA LEU A 150 -13.32 8.43 -13.46
C LEU A 150 -13.84 8.64 -14.89
N LYS A 151 -13.55 7.69 -15.80
CA LYS A 151 -14.04 7.75 -17.18
C LYS A 151 -15.56 7.71 -17.30
N ASP A 152 -16.23 6.85 -16.51
CA ASP A 152 -17.70 6.79 -16.47
C ASP A 152 -18.31 8.13 -16.02
N ALA A 153 -17.57 8.94 -15.26
CA ALA A 153 -17.94 10.29 -14.85
C ALA A 153 -17.47 11.40 -15.80
N GLY A 154 -16.89 11.05 -16.97
CA GLY A 154 -16.37 12.01 -17.95
C GLY A 154 -15.04 12.66 -17.57
N ILE A 155 -14.29 12.06 -16.64
CA ILE A 155 -12.96 12.50 -16.21
C ILE A 155 -11.93 11.59 -16.88
N GLU A 156 -11.22 12.11 -17.86
CA GLU A 156 -10.27 11.34 -18.68
C GLU A 156 -8.83 11.81 -18.47
N PRO A 157 -7.82 10.92 -18.58
CA PRO A 157 -6.42 11.33 -18.58
C PRO A 157 -6.06 11.95 -19.93
N ASP A 158 -6.52 13.17 -20.19
CA ASP A 158 -6.44 13.87 -21.48
C ASP A 158 -5.62 15.17 -21.44
N ASP A 159 -4.85 15.38 -20.36
CA ASP A 159 -4.17 16.62 -19.97
C ASP A 159 -5.11 17.77 -19.54
N GLY A 160 -6.42 17.50 -19.47
CA GLY A 160 -7.43 18.42 -18.98
C GLY A 160 -7.38 18.62 -17.47
N PHE A 161 -8.09 19.65 -17.02
CA PHE A 161 -8.18 20.04 -15.61
C PHE A 161 -9.60 19.78 -15.09
N TYR A 162 -9.67 19.13 -13.94
CA TYR A 162 -10.92 18.75 -13.29
C TYR A 162 -10.93 19.28 -11.86
N SER A 163 -12.11 19.59 -11.33
CA SER A 163 -12.19 20.03 -9.95
C SER A 163 -11.86 18.87 -9.01
N MET A 164 -11.16 19.18 -7.92
CA MET A 164 -10.84 18.19 -6.89
C MET A 164 -12.13 17.54 -6.34
N GLU A 165 -13.19 18.35 -6.19
CA GLU A 165 -14.52 17.90 -5.80
C GLU A 165 -15.14 16.91 -6.80
N SER A 166 -15.03 17.12 -8.12
CA SER A 166 -15.61 16.20 -9.11
C SER A 166 -14.91 14.86 -9.11
N ILE A 167 -13.59 14.83 -8.93
CA ILE A 167 -12.80 13.59 -8.78
C ILE A 167 -13.21 12.83 -7.52
N GLN A 168 -13.26 13.50 -6.37
CA GLN A 168 -13.69 12.86 -5.12
C GLN A 168 -15.13 12.34 -5.20
N LYS A 169 -16.04 13.13 -5.79
CA LYS A 169 -17.43 12.76 -5.98
C LYS A 169 -17.57 11.53 -6.86
N ALA A 170 -16.89 11.49 -8.01
CA ALA A 170 -16.94 10.35 -8.93
C ALA A 170 -16.46 9.05 -8.24
N ILE A 171 -15.34 9.11 -7.54
CA ILE A 171 -14.80 7.94 -6.82
C ILE A 171 -15.73 7.53 -5.68
N LYS A 172 -16.29 8.48 -4.92
CA LYS A 172 -17.25 8.19 -3.85
C LYS A 172 -18.53 7.55 -4.39
N GLU A 173 -19.07 8.03 -5.51
CA GLU A 173 -20.25 7.44 -6.15
C GLU A 173 -19.95 6.04 -6.70
N GLY A 174 -18.73 5.81 -7.21
CA GLY A 174 -18.31 4.51 -7.74
C GLY A 174 -18.00 3.44 -6.69
N LEU A 175 -17.50 3.83 -5.51
CA LEU A 175 -17.03 2.90 -4.47
C LEU A 175 -17.86 2.92 -3.19
N GLY A 176 -18.64 3.98 -2.96
CA GLY A 176 -19.38 4.20 -1.70
C GLY A 176 -18.57 4.85 -0.58
N PHE A 177 -17.27 5.11 -0.79
CA PHE A 177 -16.34 5.61 0.23
C PHE A 177 -15.63 6.88 -0.23
N THR A 178 -15.37 7.81 0.68
CA THR A 178 -14.74 9.09 0.34
C THR A 178 -13.22 8.90 0.19
N PRO A 179 -12.60 9.18 -0.98
CA PRO A 179 -11.17 9.00 -1.14
C PRO A 179 -10.36 10.19 -0.62
N GLY A 180 -9.10 9.91 -0.25
CA GLY A 180 -8.05 10.92 -0.17
C GLY A 180 -7.41 11.14 -1.54
N ILE A 181 -7.09 12.38 -1.89
CA ILE A 181 -6.45 12.71 -3.16
C ILE A 181 -5.12 13.38 -2.88
N GLU A 182 -4.03 12.81 -3.39
CA GLU A 182 -2.71 13.41 -3.37
C GLU A 182 -2.36 14.00 -4.73
N CYS A 183 -1.80 15.20 -4.72
CA CYS A 183 -1.33 15.89 -5.90
C CYS A 183 0.17 16.16 -5.81
N ASN A 184 0.86 16.01 -6.94
CA ASN A 184 2.21 16.52 -7.13
C ASN A 184 2.18 17.66 -8.16
N ARG A 185 3.35 18.03 -8.70
CA ARG A 185 3.47 19.04 -9.75
C ARG A 185 4.29 18.54 -10.93
N ASP A 186 3.79 18.81 -12.12
CA ASP A 186 4.49 18.54 -13.37
C ASP A 186 5.68 19.51 -13.56
N SER A 187 6.42 19.33 -14.67
CA SER A 187 7.52 20.22 -15.05
C SER A 187 7.11 21.69 -15.27
N ALA A 188 5.84 21.95 -15.60
CA ALA A 188 5.24 23.28 -15.79
C ALA A 188 4.62 23.86 -14.51
N HIS A 189 4.76 23.18 -13.38
CA HIS A 189 4.21 23.52 -12.07
C HIS A 189 2.66 23.45 -11.94
N ASN A 190 1.97 22.77 -12.84
CA ASN A 190 0.56 22.45 -12.71
C ASN A 190 0.35 21.49 -11.53
N SER A 191 -0.73 21.68 -10.76
CA SER A 191 -1.15 20.67 -9.77
C SER A 191 -1.84 19.53 -10.51
N GLN A 192 -1.46 18.28 -10.25
CA GLN A 192 -1.97 17.13 -10.98
C GLN A 192 -2.36 15.97 -10.08
N LEU A 193 -3.34 15.16 -10.52
CA LEU A 193 -3.80 13.97 -9.83
C LEU A 193 -2.67 12.92 -9.80
N TYR A 194 -2.09 12.72 -8.61
CA TYR A 194 -0.93 11.86 -8.44
C TYR A 194 -1.31 10.53 -7.78
N GLN A 195 -1.88 10.55 -6.57
CA GLN A 195 -2.28 9.34 -5.86
C GLN A 195 -3.70 9.44 -5.31
N VAL A 196 -4.33 8.28 -5.17
CA VAL A 196 -5.66 8.12 -4.57
C VAL A 196 -5.51 7.16 -3.39
N TYR A 197 -6.05 7.59 -2.26
CA TYR A 197 -6.05 6.86 -0.99
C TYR A 197 -7.45 6.37 -0.68
N LEU A 198 -7.57 5.07 -0.42
CA LEU A 198 -8.77 4.44 0.10
C LEU A 198 -8.43 3.74 1.41
N CYS A 199 -9.39 3.62 2.31
CA CYS A 199 -9.17 2.91 3.57
C CYS A 199 -9.73 1.49 3.51
N VAL A 200 -9.01 0.57 4.12
CA VAL A 200 -9.32 -0.85 4.19
C VAL A 200 -9.30 -1.28 5.65
N ASP A 201 -10.18 -2.20 6.05
CA ASP A 201 -10.12 -2.81 7.37
C ASP A 201 -8.82 -3.58 7.61
N THR A 202 -8.55 -3.96 8.86
CA THR A 202 -7.32 -4.64 9.28
C THR A 202 -7.17 -6.06 8.71
N SER A 203 -8.21 -6.64 8.09
CA SER A 203 -8.10 -7.90 7.34
C SER A 203 -7.58 -7.71 5.91
N GLY A 204 -7.39 -6.46 5.48
CA GLY A 204 -6.93 -6.12 4.13
C GLY A 204 -7.96 -6.39 3.03
N SER A 205 -9.24 -6.64 3.37
CA SER A 205 -10.22 -7.19 2.42
C SER A 205 -11.30 -6.19 2.00
N ASP A 206 -11.89 -5.46 2.95
CA ASP A 206 -13.03 -4.58 2.67
C ASP A 206 -12.69 -3.10 2.82
N LEU A 207 -13.23 -2.32 1.88
CA LEU A 207 -13.17 -0.87 1.96
C LEU A 207 -14.00 -0.39 3.14
N ILE A 208 -13.49 0.62 3.82
CA ILE A 208 -14.16 1.30 4.94
C ILE A 208 -14.11 2.80 4.72
N GLU A 209 -14.98 3.55 5.41
CA GLU A 209 -14.82 5.00 5.49
C GLU A 209 -13.52 5.31 6.24
N CYS A 210 -12.72 6.19 5.66
CA CYS A 210 -11.44 6.55 6.23
C CYS A 210 -11.62 7.23 7.60
N PRO A 211 -11.02 6.69 8.68
CA PRO A 211 -11.07 7.36 9.99
C PRO A 211 -10.43 8.75 9.95
N ILE A 212 -9.39 8.88 9.13
CA ILE A 212 -8.71 10.13 8.81
C ILE A 212 -8.29 10.07 7.34
N LEU A 213 -8.29 11.21 6.64
CA LEU A 213 -7.78 11.33 5.27
C LEU A 213 -6.41 12.01 5.29
N PRO A 214 -5.49 11.66 4.35
CA PRO A 214 -4.18 12.28 4.28
C PRO A 214 -4.33 13.77 3.95
N ARG A 215 -3.50 14.60 4.60
CA ARG A 215 -3.45 16.03 4.28
C ARG A 215 -2.69 16.22 2.98
N SER A 216 -3.40 16.60 1.93
CA SER A 216 -2.81 16.89 0.63
C SER A 216 -2.99 18.36 0.23
N LYS A 217 -1.99 18.89 -0.49
CA LYS A 217 -2.01 20.25 -1.04
C LYS A 217 -2.34 20.21 -2.53
N CYS A 218 -3.56 19.79 -2.85
CA CYS A 218 -4.11 19.89 -4.20
C CYS A 218 -4.61 21.31 -4.50
N GLY A 219 -4.50 21.73 -5.76
CA GLY A 219 -5.27 22.87 -6.27
C GLY A 219 -6.77 22.58 -6.30
N SER A 220 -7.61 23.61 -6.43
CA SER A 220 -9.06 23.43 -6.60
C SER A 220 -9.39 22.73 -7.92
N ASN A 221 -8.62 23.00 -8.96
CA ASN A 221 -8.60 22.26 -10.21
C ASN A 221 -7.23 21.61 -10.38
N ILE A 222 -7.21 20.33 -10.73
CA ILE A 222 -6.00 19.55 -10.91
C ILE A 222 -6.01 18.87 -12.28
N GLN A 223 -4.83 18.78 -12.88
CA GLN A 223 -4.64 18.14 -14.17
C GLN A 223 -4.77 16.62 -14.03
N PHE A 224 -5.37 15.96 -15.03
CA PHE A 224 -5.26 14.51 -15.20
C PHE A 224 -4.40 14.23 -16.44
N PRO A 225 -3.07 14.09 -16.27
CA PRO A 225 -2.15 14.03 -17.41
C PRO A 225 -2.28 12.72 -18.18
N LYS A 226 -1.98 12.74 -19.48
CA LYS A 226 -1.84 11.52 -20.29
C LYS A 226 -0.67 10.66 -19.78
N PHE A 227 -0.68 9.37 -20.11
CA PHE A 227 0.45 8.47 -19.89
C PHE A 227 0.97 7.81 -21.17
#